data_AF-A0A7S0AK82-F1
#
_entry.id   AF-A0A7S0AK82-F1
#
_cell.length_a   1.000
_cell.length_b   1.000
_cell.length_c   1.000
_cell.angle_alpha   90.00
_cell.angle_beta   90.00
_cell.angle_gamma   90.00
#
_symmetry.space_group_name_H-M   'P 1'
#
loop_
_entity.id
_entity.type
_entity.pdbx_description
1 polymer ?
#
loop_
_entity_poly.entity_id
_entity_poly.type
_entity_poly.pdbx_seq_one_letter_code
_entity_poly.pdbx_strand_id
1 'polypeptide(L)'
;MSVALRLLALASCLRPVVSYQFYQRYLPNGDKVSVNGFRWYAIGHVLPDAYLPQLARNDFGRAFAKAGYRWTEELCRMDSDGDGRTNGEELGDPDCTWRYDEPHPAAPEEGLSHPGVDERVVPFDALQVLHNSTGRLRFTANWRESPSHQHHPKNATASWSAFYDMLPPRDAPVMDEEAFELRIGNRILFSLYFAIFPALCMVAVGVRHKYNIAISLWGWLAAHLSLFTGVSIGSHRLFSHNAFVPARWFKLLLIFLGTMSGQGEPRYWAVMHRQHHNRCEELGDDPHAAALELERGLGFAHGGFLYDRLEHYMRDIEQRAPDLMDADHELFGNGRSIALFILLPLLLGNLASLVAFYRSSRAPPSGQGGAASGGAVSVRERMYRAVAVGFTSVSFYFYLPATMVWHASMLINSAVHTVGYSLYKDAMSEACTATNLPLLFPYMLGEQNHNNHHAEPSAISTWHLWWEVDLIPLVIRALEACGAVV
;
A
#
# COMPACT_ATOMS: atom_id res chain seq x y z
N MET A 1 -1.70 -21.41 -28.06
CA MET A 1 -2.15 -21.52 -26.66
C MET A 1 -0.99 -22.06 -25.83
N SER A 2 0.02 -21.24 -25.57
CA SER A 2 1.31 -21.65 -24.99
C SER A 2 2.05 -20.41 -24.51
N VAL A 3 2.86 -20.54 -23.47
CA VAL A 3 3.63 -19.50 -22.74
C VAL A 3 2.79 -18.58 -21.82
N ALA A 4 1.74 -17.92 -22.32
CA ALA A 4 0.96 -16.96 -21.52
C ALA A 4 0.26 -17.59 -20.29
N LEU A 5 -0.27 -18.81 -20.43
CA LEU A 5 -0.87 -19.56 -19.31
C LEU A 5 0.17 -20.07 -18.28
N ARG A 6 1.43 -20.24 -18.69
CA ARG A 6 2.50 -20.72 -17.80
C ARG A 6 3.08 -19.58 -16.94
N LEU A 7 3.06 -18.35 -17.47
CA LEU A 7 3.43 -17.14 -16.71
C LEU A 7 2.35 -16.75 -15.69
N LEU A 8 1.07 -16.94 -16.04
CA LEU A 8 -0.06 -16.78 -15.10
C LEU A 8 0.01 -17.77 -13.92
N ALA A 9 0.51 -18.99 -14.14
CA ALA A 9 0.68 -19.98 -13.07
C ALA A 9 1.90 -19.72 -12.17
N LEU A 10 2.97 -19.09 -12.68
CA LEU A 10 4.12 -18.69 -11.87
C LEU A 10 3.83 -17.47 -11.00
N ALA A 11 3.02 -16.53 -11.47
CA ALA A 11 2.62 -15.34 -10.71
C ALA A 11 1.73 -15.67 -9.49
N SER A 12 1.04 -16.81 -9.51
CA SER A 12 0.24 -17.31 -8.38
C SER A 12 1.03 -18.06 -7.28
N CYS A 13 2.34 -18.23 -7.43
CA CYS A 13 3.17 -19.04 -6.52
C CYS A 13 4.12 -18.23 -5.61
N LEU A 14 4.12 -16.90 -5.68
CA LEU A 14 4.89 -16.06 -4.76
C LEU A 14 3.93 -15.44 -3.74
N ARG A 15 3.82 -16.08 -2.56
CA ARG A 15 3.13 -15.51 -1.40
C ARG A 15 4.17 -15.10 -0.36
N PRO A 16 4.27 -13.82 0.04
CA PRO A 16 5.03 -13.43 1.21
C PRO A 16 4.30 -13.85 2.50
N VAL A 17 5.06 -14.37 3.47
CA VAL A 17 4.61 -14.79 4.79
C VAL A 17 4.94 -13.67 5.78
N VAL A 18 3.95 -13.14 6.50
CA VAL A 18 4.07 -11.99 7.43
C VAL A 18 3.73 -12.46 8.85
N SER A 19 4.44 -11.98 9.87
CA SER A 19 4.21 -12.26 11.29
C SER A 19 3.12 -11.36 11.91
N TYR A 20 2.56 -11.77 13.05
CA TYR A 20 1.19 -11.42 13.45
C TYR A 20 1.07 -10.75 14.82
N GLN A 21 0.91 -9.42 14.86
CA GLN A 21 0.65 -8.67 16.10
C GLN A 21 -0.75 -8.88 16.70
N PHE A 22 -1.68 -9.53 15.99
CA PHE A 22 -3.06 -9.70 16.48
C PHE A 22 -3.15 -10.57 17.74
N TYR A 23 -2.15 -11.42 17.98
CA TYR A 23 -2.11 -12.34 19.12
C TYR A 23 -2.04 -11.63 20.48
N GLN A 24 -1.57 -10.38 20.52
CA GLN A 24 -1.57 -9.57 21.75
C GLN A 24 -2.98 -9.37 22.32
N ARG A 25 -4.00 -9.38 21.46
CA ARG A 25 -5.41 -9.25 21.88
C ARG A 25 -5.97 -10.51 22.52
N TYR A 26 -5.29 -11.64 22.36
CA TYR A 26 -5.66 -12.91 22.99
C TYR A 26 -4.96 -13.10 24.34
N LEU A 27 -4.27 -12.07 24.82
CA LEU A 27 -3.56 -12.05 26.08
C LEU A 27 -4.10 -10.89 26.94
N PRO A 28 -4.27 -11.06 28.26
CA PRO A 28 -4.65 -9.96 29.12
C PRO A 28 -3.57 -8.88 29.07
N ASN A 29 -3.96 -7.61 28.87
CA ASN A 29 -3.04 -6.47 28.71
C ASN A 29 -1.86 -6.70 27.74
N GLY A 30 -1.99 -7.61 26.76
CA GLY A 30 -0.89 -7.98 25.88
C GLY A 30 -0.44 -6.86 24.93
N ASP A 31 -1.22 -5.80 24.79
CA ASP A 31 -0.82 -4.59 24.07
C ASP A 31 -0.08 -3.60 24.97
N LYS A 32 -0.09 -3.76 26.29
CA LYS A 32 0.46 -2.79 27.27
C LYS A 32 1.76 -3.26 27.92
N VAL A 33 2.25 -4.45 27.59
CA VAL A 33 3.51 -4.98 28.11
C VAL A 33 4.68 -4.11 27.67
N SER A 34 5.53 -3.75 28.63
CA SER A 34 6.75 -3.00 28.42
C SER A 34 7.87 -3.57 29.26
N VAL A 35 9.09 -3.61 28.73
CA VAL A 35 10.29 -3.99 29.47
C VAL A 35 11.13 -2.74 29.67
N ASN A 36 11.45 -2.40 30.92
CA ASN A 36 12.24 -1.21 31.27
C ASN A 36 11.75 0.11 30.60
N GLY A 37 10.43 0.29 30.47
CA GLY A 37 9.80 1.48 29.89
C GLY A 37 9.65 1.47 28.35
N PHE A 38 10.14 0.43 27.66
CA PHE A 38 9.96 0.25 26.22
C PHE A 38 8.85 -0.75 25.93
N ARG A 39 7.90 -0.37 25.07
CA ARG A 39 6.77 -1.23 24.70
C ARG A 39 7.24 -2.45 23.91
N TRP A 40 6.74 -3.63 24.28
CA TRP A 40 7.12 -4.89 23.67
C TRP A 40 5.97 -5.44 22.82
N TYR A 41 6.00 -5.14 21.52
CA TYR A 41 4.92 -5.47 20.58
C TYR A 41 4.81 -6.95 20.23
N ALA A 42 5.84 -7.73 20.58
CA ALA A 42 5.94 -9.14 20.22
C ALA A 42 6.19 -10.03 21.42
N ILE A 43 5.21 -10.10 22.33
CA ILE A 43 5.35 -10.80 23.61
C ILE A 43 5.81 -12.26 23.47
N GLY A 44 5.42 -12.94 22.39
CA GLY A 44 5.86 -14.32 22.12
C GLY A 44 7.27 -14.48 21.55
N HIS A 45 8.06 -13.41 21.45
CA HIS A 45 9.36 -13.40 20.78
C HIS A 45 10.46 -12.75 21.64
N VAL A 46 11.70 -13.17 21.37
CA VAL A 46 12.89 -12.70 22.11
C VAL A 46 13.27 -11.24 21.86
N LEU A 47 12.66 -10.57 20.87
CA LEU A 47 12.85 -9.16 20.57
C LEU A 47 11.52 -8.40 20.67
N PRO A 48 11.55 -7.10 21.01
CA PRO A 48 10.36 -6.26 21.18
C PRO A 48 9.52 -6.11 19.91
N ASP A 49 10.16 -6.18 18.75
CA ASP A 49 9.52 -6.00 17.45
C ASP A 49 9.57 -7.30 16.64
N ALA A 50 8.42 -7.97 16.48
CA ALA A 50 8.33 -9.19 15.68
C ALA A 50 7.67 -9.01 14.33
N TYR A 51 8.28 -8.18 13.49
CA TYR A 51 7.91 -8.10 12.08
C TYR A 51 8.71 -9.05 11.18
N LEU A 52 9.61 -9.86 11.76
CA LEU A 52 10.36 -10.88 11.04
C LEU A 52 9.71 -12.27 11.26
N PRO A 53 9.39 -13.05 10.20
CA PRO A 53 8.92 -14.43 10.32
C PRO A 53 9.91 -15.41 10.97
N GLN A 54 11.11 -14.92 11.32
CA GLN A 54 12.28 -15.73 11.71
C GLN A 54 12.71 -15.47 13.16
N LEU A 55 12.01 -14.62 13.90
CA LEU A 55 12.37 -14.36 15.29
C LEU A 55 12.04 -15.57 16.14
N ALA A 56 13.08 -16.08 16.80
CA ALA A 56 12.93 -17.14 17.77
C ALA A 56 11.83 -16.76 18.77
N ARG A 57 10.85 -17.65 18.92
CA ARG A 57 9.88 -17.50 20.00
C ARG A 57 10.65 -17.55 21.33
N ASN A 58 10.24 -16.75 22.30
CA ASN A 58 10.66 -16.99 23.68
C ASN A 58 9.85 -18.17 24.25
N ASP A 59 10.12 -18.54 25.50
CA ASP A 59 9.45 -19.67 26.14
C ASP A 59 7.93 -19.45 26.26
N PHE A 60 7.50 -18.23 26.57
CA PHE A 60 6.10 -17.84 26.55
C PHE A 60 5.44 -18.05 25.18
N GLY A 61 6.05 -17.57 24.10
CA GLY A 61 5.50 -17.72 22.75
C GLY A 61 5.45 -19.18 22.27
N ARG A 62 6.36 -20.04 22.73
CA ARG A 62 6.29 -21.49 22.50
C ARG A 62 5.12 -22.11 23.29
N ALA A 63 4.96 -21.75 24.55
CA ALA A 63 3.87 -22.23 25.40
C ALA A 63 2.50 -21.79 24.86
N PHE A 64 2.36 -20.52 24.46
CA PHE A 64 1.14 -19.98 23.87
C PHE A 64 0.77 -20.67 22.55
N ALA A 65 1.76 -20.96 21.71
CA ALA A 65 1.52 -21.73 20.48
C ALA A 65 1.11 -23.19 20.77
N LYS A 66 1.71 -23.83 21.78
CA LYS A 66 1.32 -25.18 22.23
C LYS A 66 -0.12 -25.19 22.78
N ALA A 67 -0.55 -24.10 23.41
CA ALA A 67 -1.93 -23.89 23.86
C ALA A 67 -2.91 -23.56 22.73
N GLY A 68 -2.49 -23.63 21.46
CA GLY A 68 -3.33 -23.30 20.31
C GLY A 68 -3.66 -21.81 20.20
N TYR A 69 -2.76 -20.95 20.69
CA TYR A 69 -2.91 -19.49 20.73
C TYR A 69 -4.14 -19.00 21.52
N ARG A 70 -4.44 -19.70 22.61
CA ARG A 70 -5.52 -19.36 23.55
C ARG A 70 -4.94 -19.07 24.93
N TRP A 71 -5.54 -18.10 25.62
CA TRP A 71 -5.29 -17.89 27.03
C TRP A 71 -5.97 -19.00 27.84
N THR A 72 -5.23 -20.06 28.14
CA THR A 72 -5.72 -21.19 28.93
C THR A 72 -5.27 -21.06 30.37
N GLU A 73 -5.98 -21.68 31.31
CA GLU A 73 -5.56 -21.73 32.72
C GLU A 73 -4.16 -22.33 32.89
N GLU A 74 -3.81 -23.35 32.09
CA GLU A 74 -2.47 -23.95 32.08
C GLU A 74 -1.38 -22.96 31.63
N LEU A 75 -1.66 -22.16 30.59
CA LEU A 75 -0.73 -21.13 30.14
C LEU A 75 -0.64 -19.99 31.15
N CYS A 76 -1.77 -19.55 31.71
CA CYS A 76 -1.81 -18.45 32.65
C CYS A 76 -1.03 -18.77 33.95
N ARG A 77 -1.15 -19.98 34.48
CA ARG A 77 -0.43 -20.43 35.69
C ARG A 77 1.03 -20.80 35.45
N MET A 78 1.51 -20.76 34.20
CA MET A 78 2.90 -21.07 33.87
C MET A 78 3.78 -19.85 34.18
N ASP A 79 4.93 -20.10 34.79
CA ASP A 79 6.04 -19.14 34.85
C ASP A 79 6.96 -19.47 33.66
N SER A 80 6.82 -18.73 32.55
CA SER A 80 7.45 -19.15 31.29
C SER A 80 8.90 -18.70 31.17
N ASP A 81 9.32 -17.63 31.83
CA ASP A 81 10.70 -17.14 31.85
C ASP A 81 11.46 -17.49 33.13
N GLY A 82 10.78 -18.08 34.11
CA GLY A 82 11.37 -18.60 35.35
C GLY A 82 11.65 -17.50 36.36
N ASP A 83 10.98 -16.35 36.26
CA ASP A 83 11.26 -15.20 37.11
C ASP A 83 10.61 -15.32 38.51
N GLY A 84 9.75 -16.32 38.71
CA GLY A 84 9.01 -16.57 39.95
C GLY A 84 7.61 -15.98 39.96
N ARG A 85 7.18 -15.32 38.88
CA ARG A 85 5.80 -14.88 38.64
C ARG A 85 5.17 -15.75 37.54
N THR A 86 3.87 -15.97 37.66
CA THR A 86 3.10 -16.63 36.60
C THR A 86 2.75 -15.62 35.51
N ASN A 87 2.61 -16.09 34.26
CA ASN A 87 2.19 -15.25 33.14
C ASN A 87 0.92 -14.44 33.47
N GLY A 88 -0.01 -15.01 34.25
CA GLY A 88 -1.20 -14.34 34.76
C GLY A 88 -0.89 -13.17 35.69
N GLU A 89 -0.01 -13.35 36.68
CA GLU A 89 0.41 -12.27 37.58
C GLU A 89 1.12 -11.13 36.85
N GLU A 90 1.81 -11.43 35.76
CA GLU A 90 2.55 -10.45 34.95
C GLU A 90 1.67 -9.68 33.97
N LEU A 91 0.67 -10.35 33.38
CA LEU A 91 -0.26 -9.77 32.42
C LEU A 91 -1.55 -9.21 33.06
N GLY A 92 -1.69 -9.34 34.39
CA GLY A 92 -2.79 -8.79 35.17
C GLY A 92 -4.03 -9.69 35.31
N ASP A 93 -3.89 -10.99 35.06
CA ASP A 93 -4.90 -12.03 35.31
C ASP A 93 -4.38 -13.12 36.29
N PRO A 94 -4.06 -12.77 37.56
CA PRO A 94 -3.44 -13.71 38.51
C PRO A 94 -4.34 -14.90 38.88
N ASP A 95 -5.66 -14.74 38.80
CA ASP A 95 -6.63 -15.80 39.09
C ASP A 95 -6.95 -16.68 37.87
N CYS A 96 -6.36 -16.37 36.71
CA CYS A 96 -6.57 -17.09 35.44
C CYS A 96 -8.05 -17.18 35.02
N THR A 97 -8.77 -16.07 35.19
CA THR A 97 -10.21 -15.99 34.94
C THR A 97 -10.55 -15.19 33.69
N TRP A 98 -9.62 -14.36 33.20
CA TRP A 98 -9.85 -13.49 32.06
C TRP A 98 -10.10 -14.29 30.78
N ARG A 99 -11.01 -13.77 29.97
CA ARG A 99 -11.34 -14.30 28.65
C ARG A 99 -11.16 -13.22 27.60
N TYR A 100 -10.77 -13.62 26.40
CA TYR A 100 -10.39 -12.69 25.34
C TYR A 100 -11.52 -11.73 24.89
N ASP A 101 -12.77 -12.07 25.19
CA ASP A 101 -13.97 -11.29 24.91
C ASP A 101 -14.37 -10.36 26.07
N GLU A 102 -13.68 -10.42 27.21
CA GLU A 102 -13.87 -9.56 28.36
C GLU A 102 -12.89 -8.38 28.33
N PRO A 103 -13.27 -7.20 28.87
CA PRO A 103 -12.35 -6.09 29.02
C PRO A 103 -11.07 -6.52 29.72
N HIS A 104 -9.93 -5.95 29.30
CA HIS A 104 -8.66 -6.26 29.96
C HIS A 104 -8.75 -5.96 31.47
N PRO A 105 -8.20 -6.84 32.32
CA PRO A 105 -8.22 -6.65 33.75
C PRO A 105 -7.39 -5.40 34.11
N ALA A 106 -7.68 -4.83 35.29
CA ALA A 106 -6.88 -3.73 35.81
C ALA A 106 -5.41 -4.18 35.91
N ALA A 107 -4.49 -3.31 35.50
CA ALA A 107 -3.07 -3.60 35.67
C ALA A 107 -2.76 -3.80 37.17
N PRO A 108 -1.89 -4.76 37.53
CA PRO A 108 -1.52 -5.01 38.92
C PRO A 108 -0.78 -3.79 39.50
N GLU A 109 -0.85 -3.61 40.83
CA GLU A 109 -0.19 -2.48 41.52
C GLU A 109 1.33 -2.46 41.31
N GLU A 110 1.94 -3.64 41.14
CA GLU A 110 3.37 -3.80 40.86
C GLU A 110 3.75 -3.53 39.39
N GLY A 111 2.77 -3.26 38.53
CA GLY A 111 2.97 -3.03 37.09
C GLY A 111 2.98 -4.33 36.26
N LEU A 112 2.69 -4.18 34.97
CA LEU A 112 2.78 -5.27 33.99
C LEU A 112 4.25 -5.56 33.68
N SER A 113 4.60 -6.85 33.58
CA SER A 113 5.92 -7.33 33.14
C SER A 113 5.79 -8.27 31.95
N HIS A 114 6.93 -8.65 31.37
CA HIS A 114 6.96 -9.44 30.15
C HIS A 114 7.10 -10.96 30.45
N PRO A 115 6.08 -11.79 30.16
CA PRO A 115 6.02 -13.19 30.62
C PRO A 115 6.98 -14.19 29.97
N GLY A 116 7.82 -13.71 29.06
CA GLY A 116 8.84 -14.48 28.36
C GLY A 116 10.24 -13.88 28.47
N VAL A 117 10.47 -12.94 29.38
CA VAL A 117 11.73 -12.21 29.58
C VAL A 117 11.93 -11.87 31.06
N ASP A 118 12.83 -12.57 31.75
CA ASP A 118 13.22 -12.20 33.13
C ASP A 118 14.03 -10.88 33.13
N GLU A 119 13.34 -9.79 33.47
CA GLU A 119 13.89 -8.42 33.46
C GLU A 119 15.06 -8.24 34.45
N ARG A 120 15.25 -9.16 35.41
CA ARG A 120 16.36 -9.10 36.39
C ARG A 120 17.68 -9.59 35.81
N VAL A 121 17.62 -10.37 34.73
CA VAL A 121 18.78 -11.08 34.16
C VAL A 121 19.22 -10.50 32.83
N VAL A 122 18.41 -9.67 32.17
CA VAL A 122 18.77 -8.98 30.93
C VAL A 122 19.53 -7.68 31.24
N PRO A 123 20.87 -7.60 31.07
CA PRO A 123 21.60 -6.37 31.27
C PRO A 123 21.42 -5.48 30.03
N PHE A 124 21.15 -4.21 30.27
CA PHE A 124 20.88 -3.16 29.27
C PHE A 124 21.96 -3.06 28.16
N ASP A 125 23.18 -3.56 28.40
CA ASP A 125 24.29 -3.54 27.44
C ASP A 125 24.07 -4.41 26.19
N ALA A 126 23.25 -5.47 26.27
CA ALA A 126 22.95 -6.32 25.11
C ALA A 126 21.94 -5.68 24.14
N LEU A 127 21.16 -4.70 24.60
CA LEU A 127 20.23 -3.91 23.79
C LEU A 127 20.82 -2.54 23.36
N GLN A 128 21.94 -2.09 23.98
CA GLN A 128 22.62 -0.83 23.67
C GLN A 128 23.43 -0.78 22.36
N VAL A 129 23.47 -1.85 21.55
CA VAL A 129 24.08 -1.76 20.19
C VAL A 129 23.31 -0.79 19.28
N LEU A 130 22.17 -0.26 19.72
CA LEU A 130 21.33 0.67 18.96
C LEU A 130 21.71 2.15 19.07
N HIS A 131 22.71 2.58 19.84
CA HIS A 131 23.13 3.99 19.78
C HIS A 131 24.59 4.18 20.19
N ASN A 132 25.53 4.15 19.23
CA ASN A 132 26.80 4.84 19.42
C ASN A 132 27.37 5.47 18.14
N SER A 133 27.92 6.67 18.35
CA SER A 133 28.33 7.78 17.49
C SER A 133 29.18 7.55 16.22
N THR A 134 29.24 6.34 15.64
CA THR A 134 30.11 6.07 14.45
C THR A 134 29.50 5.21 13.33
N GLY A 135 28.22 4.85 13.39
CA GLY A 135 27.47 4.40 12.19
C GLY A 135 27.98 3.13 11.48
N ARG A 136 28.56 2.16 12.20
CA ARG A 136 28.87 0.83 11.65
C ARG A 136 28.46 -0.29 12.61
N LEU A 137 27.50 -1.13 12.20
CA LEU A 137 27.11 -2.34 12.92
C LEU A 137 28.11 -3.49 12.63
N ARG A 138 28.62 -4.13 13.69
CA ARG A 138 29.27 -5.45 13.66
C ARG A 138 28.58 -6.34 14.67
N PHE A 139 28.15 -7.52 14.24
CA PHE A 139 27.60 -8.55 15.11
C PHE A 139 28.73 -9.27 15.86
N THR A 140 28.71 -9.22 17.19
CA THR A 140 29.38 -10.23 18.03
C THR A 140 28.40 -10.70 19.09
N ALA A 141 27.80 -11.86 18.87
CA ALA A 141 27.00 -12.55 19.86
C ALA A 141 27.93 -13.16 20.92
N ASN A 142 27.73 -12.80 22.19
CA ASN A 142 28.18 -13.59 23.33
C ASN A 142 26.96 -13.93 24.18
N TRP A 143 26.05 -14.71 23.59
CA TRP A 143 25.04 -15.44 24.37
C TRP A 143 25.75 -16.65 24.97
N ARG A 144 25.81 -16.75 26.30
CA ARG A 144 26.25 -17.99 26.96
C ARG A 144 25.27 -19.10 26.58
N GLU A 145 25.77 -20.09 25.86
CA GLU A 145 25.05 -21.26 25.41
C GLU A 145 24.39 -21.99 26.59
N SER A 146 23.06 -22.14 26.55
CA SER A 146 22.34 -23.10 27.39
C SER A 146 22.44 -24.51 26.75
N PRO A 147 22.66 -25.61 27.49
CA PRO A 147 23.20 -26.86 26.94
C PRO A 147 22.20 -27.79 26.21
N SER A 148 21.04 -27.32 25.75
CA SER A 148 19.97 -28.22 25.25
C SER A 148 19.67 -28.13 23.74
N HIS A 149 20.57 -27.60 22.92
CA HIS A 149 20.39 -27.61 21.46
C HIS A 149 20.70 -28.99 20.85
N GLN A 150 19.66 -29.83 20.72
CA GLN A 150 19.64 -30.82 19.65
C GLN A 150 19.33 -30.14 18.32
N HIS A 151 20.16 -30.45 17.33
CA HIS A 151 20.14 -29.94 15.96
C HIS A 151 18.74 -29.90 15.33
N HIS A 152 18.36 -28.73 14.79
CA HIS A 152 17.41 -28.68 13.68
C HIS A 152 18.14 -28.48 12.34
N PRO A 153 17.76 -29.24 11.30
CA PRO A 153 18.48 -29.32 10.03
C PRO A 153 18.23 -28.11 9.13
N LYS A 154 19.26 -27.71 8.38
CA LYS A 154 19.31 -26.57 7.45
C LYS A 154 18.40 -26.66 6.21
N ASN A 155 17.42 -27.57 6.18
CA ASN A 155 16.57 -27.80 5.01
C ASN A 155 15.10 -27.95 5.45
N ALA A 156 14.41 -26.85 5.73
CA ALA A 156 12.95 -26.87 5.85
C ALA A 156 12.35 -26.37 4.54
N THR A 157 11.96 -27.31 3.67
CA THR A 157 11.08 -27.02 2.54
C THR A 157 9.71 -26.62 3.07
N ALA A 158 9.23 -25.44 2.68
CA ALA A 158 7.93 -24.91 3.07
C ALA A 158 6.80 -25.89 2.67
N SER A 159 6.09 -26.43 3.66
CA SER A 159 4.91 -27.28 3.43
C SER A 159 3.63 -26.43 3.48
N TRP A 160 2.63 -26.87 2.71
CA TRP A 160 1.36 -26.16 2.49
C TRP A 160 0.41 -26.12 3.71
N SER A 161 0.74 -26.77 4.83
CA SER A 161 -0.11 -26.73 6.04
C SER A 161 -0.19 -25.32 6.63
N ALA A 162 0.87 -24.52 6.51
CA ALA A 162 0.92 -23.14 6.96
C ALA A 162 -0.06 -22.20 6.22
N PHE A 163 -0.59 -22.59 5.05
CA PHE A 163 -1.61 -21.80 4.33
C PHE A 163 -3.01 -21.94 4.94
N TYR A 164 -3.37 -23.12 5.45
CA TYR A 164 -4.68 -23.35 6.05
C TYR A 164 -4.81 -22.71 7.43
N ASP A 165 -3.68 -22.51 8.12
CA ASP A 165 -3.60 -21.82 9.42
C ASP A 165 -3.66 -20.27 9.31
N MET A 166 -3.63 -19.71 8.09
CA MET A 166 -3.78 -18.27 7.81
C MET A 166 -5.24 -17.83 7.58
N LEU A 167 -6.15 -18.78 7.38
CA LEU A 167 -7.56 -18.45 7.35
C LEU A 167 -7.97 -18.14 8.79
N PRO A 168 -8.84 -17.12 9.04
CA PRO A 168 -9.44 -17.00 10.34
C PRO A 168 -10.03 -18.36 10.73
N PRO A 169 -9.92 -18.79 12.01
CA PRO A 169 -10.63 -19.99 12.44
C PRO A 169 -12.07 -19.88 11.94
N ARG A 170 -12.70 -20.99 11.55
CA ARG A 170 -14.08 -20.98 10.99
C ARG A 170 -15.08 -20.23 11.87
N ASP A 171 -14.70 -19.99 13.13
CA ASP A 171 -15.48 -19.45 14.21
C ASP A 171 -14.96 -18.06 14.69
N ALA A 172 -14.04 -17.40 13.95
CA ALA A 172 -13.55 -16.06 14.27
C ALA A 172 -14.72 -15.05 14.28
N PRO A 173 -14.75 -14.09 15.23
CA PRO A 173 -15.79 -13.07 15.24
C PRO A 173 -15.79 -12.31 13.92
N VAL A 174 -17.00 -12.05 13.43
CA VAL A 174 -17.26 -11.36 12.16
C VAL A 174 -16.55 -10.00 12.22
N MET A 175 -15.62 -9.76 11.30
CA MET A 175 -15.06 -8.43 11.05
C MET A 175 -16.20 -7.42 10.96
N ASP A 176 -16.02 -6.20 11.47
CA ASP A 176 -16.99 -5.15 11.14
C ASP A 176 -17.09 -5.04 9.59
N GLU A 177 -18.31 -4.86 9.10
CA GLU A 177 -18.61 -4.96 7.67
C GLU A 177 -17.77 -3.96 6.87
N GLU A 178 -17.48 -2.79 7.44
CA GLU A 178 -16.72 -1.71 6.84
C GLU A 178 -15.23 -2.06 6.62
N ALA A 179 -14.58 -2.65 7.63
CA ALA A 179 -13.19 -3.11 7.53
C ALA A 179 -13.05 -4.31 6.58
N PHE A 180 -14.06 -5.18 6.51
CA PHE A 180 -14.11 -6.27 5.53
C PHE A 180 -14.22 -5.73 4.10
N GLU A 181 -15.13 -4.79 3.85
CA GLU A 181 -15.32 -4.15 2.55
C GLU A 181 -14.07 -3.37 2.10
N LEU A 182 -13.42 -2.62 2.98
CA LEU A 182 -12.18 -1.89 2.67
C LEU A 182 -11.05 -2.84 2.27
N ARG A 183 -10.88 -3.96 3.00
CA ARG A 183 -9.84 -4.95 2.72
C ARG A 183 -10.08 -5.68 1.41
N ILE A 184 -11.34 -5.96 1.06
CA ILE A 184 -11.70 -6.50 -0.25
C ILE A 184 -11.45 -5.46 -1.35
N GLY A 185 -11.84 -4.21 -1.12
CA GLY A 185 -11.62 -3.09 -2.04
C GLY A 185 -10.16 -2.95 -2.42
N ASN A 186 -9.24 -2.94 -1.46
CA ASN A 186 -7.81 -2.79 -1.74
C ASN A 186 -7.23 -3.98 -2.54
N ARG A 187 -7.70 -5.21 -2.28
CA ARG A 187 -7.31 -6.40 -3.05
C ARG A 187 -7.83 -6.38 -4.48
N ILE A 188 -9.04 -5.85 -4.68
CA ILE A 188 -9.61 -5.62 -6.00
C ILE A 188 -8.75 -4.59 -6.73
N LEU A 189 -8.43 -3.45 -6.10
CA LEU A 189 -7.58 -2.42 -6.69
C LEU A 189 -6.21 -3.00 -7.08
N PHE A 190 -5.53 -3.71 -6.19
CA PHE A 190 -4.27 -4.36 -6.51
C PHE A 190 -4.43 -5.30 -7.73
N SER A 191 -5.45 -6.14 -7.74
CA SER A 191 -5.69 -7.07 -8.86
C SER A 191 -5.96 -6.34 -10.18
N LEU A 192 -6.69 -5.22 -10.13
CA LEU A 192 -6.96 -4.38 -11.29
C LEU A 192 -5.67 -3.81 -11.88
N TYR A 193 -4.83 -3.21 -11.05
CA TYR A 193 -3.64 -2.47 -11.51
C TYR A 193 -2.45 -3.37 -11.85
N PHE A 194 -2.23 -4.45 -11.09
CA PHE A 194 -1.06 -5.32 -11.26
C PHE A 194 -1.30 -6.49 -12.21
N ALA A 195 -2.56 -6.82 -12.52
CA ALA A 195 -2.88 -7.97 -13.38
C ALA A 195 -3.91 -7.66 -14.48
N ILE A 196 -5.10 -7.18 -14.13
CA ILE A 196 -6.22 -7.12 -15.07
C ILE A 196 -6.00 -6.03 -16.12
N PHE A 197 -5.78 -4.77 -15.74
CA PHE A 197 -5.56 -3.67 -16.68
C PHE A 197 -4.35 -3.89 -17.59
N PRO A 198 -3.18 -4.32 -17.09
CA PRO A 198 -2.06 -4.71 -17.97
C PRO A 198 -2.46 -5.79 -18.98
N ALA A 199 -3.16 -6.84 -18.54
CA ALA A 199 -3.60 -7.91 -19.43
C ALA A 199 -4.59 -7.40 -20.49
N LEU A 200 -5.55 -6.54 -20.12
CA LEU A 200 -6.48 -5.92 -21.07
C LEU A 200 -5.76 -5.03 -22.08
N CYS A 201 -4.73 -4.30 -21.67
CA CYS A 201 -3.90 -3.49 -22.57
C CYS A 201 -3.12 -4.37 -23.56
N MET A 202 -2.57 -5.50 -23.10
CA MET A 202 -1.89 -6.47 -23.98
C MET A 202 -2.85 -7.08 -25.01
N VAL A 203 -4.07 -7.42 -24.60
CA VAL A 203 -5.12 -7.89 -25.52
C VAL A 203 -5.50 -6.78 -26.50
N ALA A 204 -5.60 -5.53 -26.04
CA ALA A 204 -5.94 -4.37 -26.87
C ALA A 204 -4.89 -4.10 -27.97
N VAL A 205 -3.60 -4.37 -27.73
CA VAL A 205 -2.56 -4.31 -28.78
C VAL A 205 -2.88 -5.28 -29.92
N GLY A 206 -3.25 -6.53 -29.60
CA GLY A 206 -3.62 -7.54 -30.60
C GLY A 206 -4.90 -7.17 -31.35
N VAL A 207 -5.91 -6.68 -30.64
CA VAL A 207 -7.18 -6.20 -31.24
C VAL A 207 -6.92 -5.02 -32.16
N ARG A 208 -6.11 -4.04 -31.71
CA ARG A 208 -5.72 -2.87 -32.50
C ARG A 208 -5.07 -3.29 -33.81
N HIS A 209 -4.12 -4.23 -33.76
CA HIS A 209 -3.41 -4.73 -34.95
C HIS A 209 -4.38 -5.47 -35.89
N LYS A 210 -5.19 -6.39 -35.35
CA LYS A 210 -6.16 -7.19 -36.14
C LYS A 210 -7.16 -6.31 -36.90
N TYR A 211 -7.66 -5.24 -36.27
CA TYR A 211 -8.68 -4.38 -36.86
C TYR A 211 -8.13 -3.06 -37.44
N ASN A 212 -6.81 -2.88 -37.46
CA ASN A 212 -6.12 -1.66 -37.91
C ASN A 212 -6.69 -0.38 -37.27
N ILE A 213 -6.87 -0.39 -35.95
CA ILE A 213 -7.43 0.74 -35.20
C ILE A 213 -6.33 1.77 -34.94
N ALA A 214 -6.55 3.02 -35.35
CA ALA A 214 -5.65 4.11 -35.04
C ALA A 214 -5.82 4.58 -33.58
N ILE A 215 -4.70 4.83 -32.90
CA ILE A 215 -4.67 5.40 -31.55
C ILE A 215 -3.81 6.65 -31.60
N SER A 216 -4.34 7.74 -31.05
CA SER A 216 -3.68 9.04 -30.98
C SER A 216 -2.74 9.06 -29.78
N LEU A 217 -1.45 9.28 -30.03
CA LEU A 217 -0.46 9.46 -28.97
C LEU A 217 -0.79 10.68 -28.11
N TRP A 218 -1.30 11.75 -28.73
CA TRP A 218 -1.75 12.95 -28.01
C TRP A 218 -2.95 12.69 -27.10
N GLY A 219 -3.87 11.82 -27.53
CA GLY A 219 -5.01 11.42 -26.70
C GLY A 219 -4.56 10.60 -25.49
N TRP A 220 -3.61 9.67 -25.69
CA TRP A 220 -3.01 8.91 -24.60
C TRP A 220 -2.26 9.83 -23.62
N LEU A 221 -1.43 10.74 -24.14
CA LEU A 221 -0.66 11.66 -23.33
C LEU A 221 -1.58 12.58 -22.51
N ALA A 222 -2.64 13.12 -23.13
CA ALA A 222 -3.62 13.95 -22.44
C ALA A 222 -4.33 13.18 -21.31
N ALA A 223 -4.72 11.92 -21.55
CA ALA A 223 -5.32 11.09 -20.52
C ALA A 223 -4.35 10.81 -19.36
N HIS A 224 -3.09 10.47 -19.67
CA HIS A 224 -2.05 10.24 -18.68
C HIS A 224 -1.79 11.48 -17.82
N LEU A 225 -1.57 12.63 -18.44
CA LEU A 225 -1.32 13.89 -17.74
C LEU A 225 -2.54 14.34 -16.92
N SER A 226 -3.77 14.06 -17.37
CA SER A 226 -4.99 14.37 -16.61
C SER A 226 -5.06 13.55 -15.32
N LEU A 227 -4.87 12.24 -15.39
CA LEU A 227 -4.87 11.38 -14.20
C LEU A 227 -3.69 11.71 -13.27
N PHE A 228 -2.51 11.97 -13.84
CA PHE A 228 -1.32 12.36 -13.07
C PHE A 228 -1.54 13.69 -12.34
N THR A 229 -2.18 14.67 -12.99
CA THR A 229 -2.56 15.96 -12.38
C THR A 229 -3.44 15.77 -11.15
N GLY A 230 -4.42 14.85 -11.22
CA GLY A 230 -5.28 14.52 -10.08
C GLY A 230 -4.50 14.03 -8.85
N VAL A 231 -3.40 13.30 -9.06
CA VAL A 231 -2.55 12.79 -8.00
C VAL A 231 -1.50 13.82 -7.56
N SER A 232 -0.65 14.30 -8.47
CA SER A 232 0.49 15.17 -8.15
C SER A 232 0.08 16.58 -7.73
N ILE A 233 -0.85 17.22 -8.45
CA ILE A 233 -1.32 18.57 -8.10
C ILE A 233 -2.46 18.48 -7.07
N GLY A 234 -3.38 17.53 -7.23
CA GLY A 234 -4.54 17.32 -6.36
C GLY A 234 -4.19 16.64 -5.04
N SER A 235 -4.19 15.30 -5.03
CA SER A 235 -3.97 14.50 -3.82
C SER A 235 -2.70 14.89 -3.06
N HIS A 236 -1.61 15.13 -3.77
CA HIS A 236 -0.31 15.41 -3.17
C HIS A 236 -0.15 16.88 -2.74
N ARG A 237 0.08 17.81 -3.66
CA ARG A 237 0.45 19.19 -3.30
C ARG A 237 -0.71 19.98 -2.66
N LEU A 238 -1.93 19.80 -3.15
CA LEU A 238 -3.09 20.50 -2.61
C LEU A 238 -3.61 19.83 -1.34
N PHE A 239 -4.11 18.59 -1.43
CA PHE A 239 -4.87 17.98 -0.33
C PHE A 239 -3.98 17.48 0.82
N SER A 240 -2.77 16.96 0.55
CA SER A 240 -1.87 16.56 1.64
C SER A 240 -1.15 17.75 2.28
N HIS A 241 -0.68 18.70 1.46
CA HIS A 241 0.32 19.68 1.90
C HIS A 241 -0.14 21.14 1.90
N ASN A 242 -1.35 21.43 1.40
CA ASN A 242 -1.91 22.78 1.33
C ASN A 242 -0.96 23.79 0.65
N ALA A 243 -0.25 23.35 -0.41
CA ALA A 243 0.82 24.14 -1.03
C ALA A 243 0.31 25.40 -1.77
N PHE A 244 -0.98 25.47 -2.10
CA PHE A 244 -1.61 26.61 -2.77
C PHE A 244 -3.13 26.63 -2.55
N VAL A 245 -3.80 27.72 -2.92
CA VAL A 245 -5.26 27.85 -2.79
C VAL A 245 -5.94 27.75 -4.17
N PRO A 246 -6.79 26.73 -4.44
CA PRO A 246 -7.43 26.57 -5.73
C PRO A 246 -8.74 27.36 -5.83
N ALA A 247 -9.11 27.78 -7.04
CA ALA A 247 -10.50 28.12 -7.35
C ALA A 247 -11.38 26.87 -7.20
N ARG A 248 -12.63 27.04 -6.75
CA ARG A 248 -13.53 25.91 -6.45
C ARG A 248 -13.72 24.95 -7.63
N TRP A 249 -13.88 25.47 -8.85
CA TRP A 249 -14.04 24.63 -10.04
C TRP A 249 -12.79 23.75 -10.31
N PHE A 250 -11.61 24.29 -10.01
CA PHE A 250 -10.35 23.58 -10.18
C PHE A 250 -10.14 22.55 -9.07
N LYS A 251 -10.51 22.88 -7.82
CA LYS A 251 -10.58 21.90 -6.72
C LYS A 251 -11.45 20.70 -7.09
N LEU A 252 -12.67 20.94 -7.59
CA LEU A 252 -13.59 19.89 -8.03
C LEU A 252 -13.01 19.03 -9.17
N LEU A 253 -12.31 19.66 -10.13
CA LEU A 253 -11.61 18.94 -11.18
C LEU A 253 -10.50 18.04 -10.61
N LEU A 254 -9.70 18.53 -9.65
CA LEU A 254 -8.65 17.75 -9.00
C LEU A 254 -9.22 16.58 -8.19
N ILE A 255 -10.33 16.77 -7.49
CA ILE A 255 -11.03 15.67 -6.79
C ILE A 255 -11.47 14.61 -7.80
N PHE A 256 -12.13 15.01 -8.88
CA PHE A 256 -12.58 14.11 -9.94
C PHE A 256 -11.41 13.34 -10.57
N LEU A 257 -10.34 14.03 -10.98
CA LEU A 257 -9.17 13.40 -11.60
C LEU A 257 -8.43 12.48 -10.61
N GLY A 258 -8.33 12.86 -9.34
CA GLY A 258 -7.80 12.04 -8.27
C GLY A 258 -8.60 10.74 -8.10
N THR A 259 -9.93 10.83 -8.03
CA THR A 259 -10.82 9.66 -8.01
C THR A 259 -10.66 8.78 -9.26
N MET A 260 -10.56 9.39 -10.45
CA MET A 260 -10.38 8.66 -11.72
C MET A 260 -9.00 8.01 -11.87
N SER A 261 -7.99 8.43 -11.08
CA SER A 261 -6.70 7.74 -10.99
C SER A 261 -6.82 6.37 -10.31
N GLY A 262 -7.91 6.18 -9.55
CA GLY A 262 -8.29 4.99 -8.81
C GLY A 262 -7.54 4.77 -7.50
N GLN A 263 -6.65 5.68 -7.08
CA GLN A 263 -5.84 5.58 -5.84
C GLN A 263 -6.65 5.81 -4.54
N GLY A 264 -7.95 5.54 -4.58
CA GLY A 264 -8.89 5.88 -3.52
C GLY A 264 -9.38 7.33 -3.61
N GLU A 265 -10.20 7.70 -2.64
CA GLU A 265 -10.66 9.07 -2.49
C GLU A 265 -9.50 9.98 -2.05
N PRO A 266 -9.38 11.22 -2.58
CA PRO A 266 -8.30 12.14 -2.22
C PRO A 266 -8.13 12.37 -0.71
N ARG A 267 -9.21 12.31 0.09
CA ARG A 267 -9.13 12.42 1.55
C ARG A 267 -8.35 11.27 2.18
N TYR A 268 -8.64 10.02 1.80
CA TYR A 268 -7.90 8.85 2.28
C TYR A 268 -6.45 8.88 1.82
N TRP A 269 -6.22 9.30 0.57
CA TRP A 269 -4.87 9.47 0.04
C TRP A 269 -4.09 10.48 0.87
N ALA A 270 -4.68 11.64 1.19
CA ALA A 270 -4.05 12.67 1.99
C ALA A 270 -3.74 12.21 3.43
N VAL A 271 -4.65 11.48 4.07
CA VAL A 271 -4.41 10.93 5.41
C VAL A 271 -3.23 9.95 5.41
N MET A 272 -3.17 9.03 4.44
CA MET A 272 -2.05 8.08 4.32
C MET A 272 -0.74 8.82 4.04
N HIS A 273 -0.76 9.81 3.16
CA HIS A 273 0.43 10.59 2.81
C HIS A 273 0.96 11.43 3.98
N ARG A 274 0.07 12.10 4.72
CA ARG A 274 0.43 12.86 5.93
C ARG A 274 0.99 11.96 7.02
N GLN A 275 0.42 10.75 7.18
CA GLN A 275 0.95 9.76 8.11
C GLN A 275 2.37 9.32 7.71
N HIS A 276 2.60 9.03 6.42
CA HIS A 276 3.93 8.70 5.91
C HIS A 276 4.94 9.81 6.19
N HIS A 277 4.58 11.08 5.96
CA HIS A 277 5.46 12.21 6.32
C HIS A 277 5.80 12.26 7.81
N ASN A 278 4.78 12.14 8.67
CA ASN A 278 4.94 12.26 10.12
C ASN A 278 5.72 11.09 10.74
N ARG A 279 5.75 9.94 10.07
CA ARG A 279 6.25 8.67 10.59
C ARG A 279 7.17 7.99 9.58
N CYS A 280 7.85 8.77 8.74
CA CYS A 280 8.62 8.25 7.60
C CYS A 280 9.60 7.17 8.06
N GLU A 281 9.47 5.97 7.48
CA GLU A 281 10.26 4.77 7.79
C GLU A 281 10.13 4.24 9.25
N GLU A 282 9.16 4.72 10.02
CA GLU A 282 8.78 4.13 11.32
C GLU A 282 7.92 2.88 11.09
N LEU A 283 8.46 1.72 11.47
CA LEU A 283 7.84 0.42 11.19
C LEU A 283 6.48 0.24 11.88
N GLY A 284 5.42 0.11 11.08
CA GLY A 284 4.06 -0.11 11.57
C GLY A 284 3.23 1.17 11.72
N ASP A 285 3.87 2.34 11.71
CA ASP A 285 3.22 3.64 11.72
C ASP A 285 3.26 4.34 10.35
N ASP A 286 4.30 4.08 9.54
CA ASP A 286 4.33 4.42 8.12
C ASP A 286 3.49 3.41 7.30
N PRO A 287 2.46 3.85 6.54
CA PRO A 287 1.66 2.95 5.72
C PRO A 287 2.43 2.24 4.61
N HIS A 288 3.59 2.76 4.18
CA HIS A 288 4.36 2.19 3.07
C HIS A 288 5.88 2.30 3.24
N ALA A 289 6.37 2.22 4.48
CA ALA A 289 7.81 2.15 4.79
C ALA A 289 8.55 1.19 3.85
N ALA A 290 9.60 1.71 3.21
CA ALA A 290 10.35 1.03 2.18
C ALA A 290 11.72 0.53 2.66
N ALA A 291 12.18 0.97 3.84
CA ALA A 291 13.53 0.74 4.33
C ALA A 291 13.91 -0.74 4.22
N LEU A 292 14.95 -0.96 3.41
CA LEU A 292 15.50 -2.27 3.04
C LEU A 292 15.92 -3.14 4.25
N GLU A 293 16.17 -2.51 5.40
CA GLU A 293 16.55 -3.17 6.64
C GLU A 293 15.35 -3.80 7.40
N LEU A 294 14.09 -3.55 6.96
CA LEU A 294 12.85 -3.93 7.65
C LEU A 294 12.12 -5.19 7.12
N GLU A 295 12.79 -6.07 6.36
CA GLU A 295 12.27 -7.34 5.77
C GLU A 295 11.03 -7.27 4.83
N ARG A 296 10.28 -6.16 4.76
CA ARG A 296 9.12 -6.01 3.85
C ARG A 296 9.51 -5.77 2.39
N GLY A 297 10.61 -5.03 2.18
CA GLY A 297 11.28 -4.83 0.89
C GLY A 297 10.48 -4.07 -0.17
N LEU A 298 11.12 -3.85 -1.32
CA LEU A 298 10.58 -3.07 -2.45
C LEU A 298 9.19 -3.51 -2.92
N GLY A 299 8.89 -4.81 -2.91
CA GLY A 299 7.59 -5.33 -3.35
C GLY A 299 6.43 -4.91 -2.43
N PHE A 300 6.69 -4.76 -1.13
CA PHE A 300 5.70 -4.25 -0.19
C PHE A 300 5.42 -2.77 -0.43
N ALA A 301 6.47 -1.94 -0.44
CA ALA A 301 6.35 -0.49 -0.68
C ALA A 301 5.75 -0.17 -2.06
N HIS A 302 6.05 -1.00 -3.08
CA HIS A 302 5.52 -0.81 -4.44
C HIS A 302 4.05 -1.24 -4.60
N GLY A 303 3.41 -1.86 -3.61
CA GLY A 303 1.98 -2.19 -3.72
C GLY A 303 1.50 -3.33 -2.83
N GLY A 304 2.41 -4.09 -2.22
CA GLY A 304 2.05 -5.10 -1.22
C GLY A 304 1.37 -4.52 0.01
N PHE A 305 1.61 -3.24 0.35
CA PHE A 305 0.92 -2.56 1.46
C PHE A 305 -0.60 -2.49 1.30
N LEU A 306 -1.14 -2.62 0.07
CA LEU A 306 -2.59 -2.71 -0.17
C LEU A 306 -3.23 -3.96 0.45
N TYR A 307 -2.42 -4.96 0.83
CA TYR A 307 -2.88 -6.15 1.54
C TYR A 307 -2.80 -6.03 3.08
N ASP A 308 -2.19 -4.95 3.57
CA ASP A 308 -2.03 -4.67 5.00
C ASP A 308 -3.25 -3.92 5.58
N ARG A 309 -3.21 -3.56 6.86
CA ARG A 309 -4.29 -2.90 7.61
C ARG A 309 -4.52 -1.44 7.22
N LEU A 310 -4.70 -1.15 5.94
CA LEU A 310 -4.99 0.21 5.46
C LEU A 310 -6.26 0.78 6.08
N GLU A 311 -7.23 -0.07 6.43
CA GLU A 311 -8.44 0.32 7.14
C GLU A 311 -8.13 1.06 8.46
N HIS A 312 -7.02 0.77 9.12
CA HIS A 312 -6.64 1.42 10.37
C HIS A 312 -6.34 2.92 10.16
N TYR A 313 -5.71 3.26 9.04
CA TYR A 313 -5.41 4.66 8.69
C TYR A 313 -6.64 5.40 8.15
N MET A 314 -7.62 4.66 7.63
CA MET A 314 -8.85 5.21 7.05
C MET A 314 -9.94 5.47 8.10
N ARG A 315 -9.83 4.89 9.30
CA ARG A 315 -10.72 5.17 10.43
C ARG A 315 -10.57 6.61 10.92
N ASP A 316 -11.68 7.17 11.39
CA ASP A 316 -11.76 8.50 11.99
C ASP A 316 -11.19 9.60 11.07
N ILE A 317 -11.47 9.50 9.77
CA ILE A 317 -10.95 10.42 8.74
C ILE A 317 -11.22 11.89 9.10
N GLU A 318 -12.37 12.17 9.72
CA GLU A 318 -12.76 13.50 10.20
C GLU A 318 -11.77 14.07 11.23
N GLN A 319 -11.17 13.22 12.06
CA GLN A 319 -10.17 13.62 13.05
C GLN A 319 -8.78 13.77 12.41
N ARG A 320 -8.44 12.93 11.44
CA ARG A 320 -7.11 12.90 10.80
C ARG A 320 -6.93 13.96 9.70
N ALA A 321 -8.00 14.37 9.03
CA ALA A 321 -7.99 15.41 8.01
C ALA A 321 -9.23 16.31 8.10
N PRO A 322 -9.44 17.02 9.24
CA PRO A 322 -10.62 17.86 9.45
C PRO A 322 -10.74 18.97 8.40
N ASP A 323 -9.62 19.41 7.83
CA ASP A 323 -9.56 20.43 6.78
C ASP A 323 -10.11 19.97 5.42
N LEU A 324 -10.31 18.66 5.21
CA LEU A 324 -10.84 18.09 3.97
C LEU A 324 -12.31 17.63 4.09
N MET A 325 -12.99 17.94 5.20
CA MET A 325 -14.39 17.52 5.44
C MET A 325 -15.43 18.47 4.82
N ASP A 326 -15.05 19.22 3.80
CA ASP A 326 -15.96 20.11 3.11
C ASP A 326 -16.84 19.39 2.07
N ALA A 327 -17.98 20.00 1.75
CA ALA A 327 -19.00 19.43 0.86
C ALA A 327 -18.51 19.12 -0.57
N ASP A 328 -17.38 19.69 -1.02
CA ASP A 328 -16.86 19.39 -2.37
C ASP A 328 -16.34 17.95 -2.45
N HIS A 329 -15.77 17.41 -1.37
CA HIS A 329 -15.32 16.01 -1.32
C HIS A 329 -16.49 15.02 -1.29
N GLU A 330 -17.62 15.39 -0.68
CA GLU A 330 -18.83 14.56 -0.64
C GLU A 330 -19.47 14.30 -2.01
N LEU A 331 -19.24 15.18 -2.99
CA LEU A 331 -19.75 15.00 -4.36
C LEU A 331 -19.23 13.70 -4.99
N PHE A 332 -17.98 13.35 -4.70
CA PHE A 332 -17.27 12.21 -5.27
C PHE A 332 -16.98 11.11 -4.25
N GLY A 333 -17.13 11.37 -2.94
CA GLY A 333 -16.86 10.41 -1.87
C GLY A 333 -17.84 9.24 -1.78
N ASN A 334 -17.51 8.31 -0.89
CA ASN A 334 -18.24 7.04 -0.66
C ASN A 334 -18.28 6.15 -1.93
N GLY A 335 -19.13 5.11 -1.96
CA GLY A 335 -19.23 4.14 -3.08
C GLY A 335 -19.42 4.73 -4.48
N ARG A 336 -19.68 6.05 -4.61
CA ARG A 336 -19.69 6.80 -5.87
C ARG A 336 -18.31 6.87 -6.53
N SER A 337 -17.23 6.95 -5.75
CA SER A 337 -15.85 6.95 -6.29
C SER A 337 -15.58 5.69 -7.11
N ILE A 338 -15.93 4.52 -6.57
CA ILE A 338 -15.78 3.23 -7.25
C ILE A 338 -16.67 3.16 -8.48
N ALA A 339 -17.92 3.61 -8.35
CA ALA A 339 -18.85 3.66 -9.49
C ALA A 339 -18.32 4.55 -10.61
N LEU A 340 -17.76 5.73 -10.32
CA LEU A 340 -17.17 6.62 -11.33
C LEU A 340 -15.95 5.97 -11.98
N PHE A 341 -15.03 5.46 -11.16
CA PHE A 341 -13.80 4.83 -11.63
C PHE A 341 -14.05 3.63 -12.55
N ILE A 342 -15.06 2.80 -12.25
CA ILE A 342 -15.38 1.60 -13.05
C ILE A 342 -16.34 1.91 -14.19
N LEU A 343 -17.44 2.61 -13.94
CA LEU A 343 -18.55 2.75 -14.89
C LEU A 343 -18.28 3.81 -15.96
N LEU A 344 -17.65 4.94 -15.61
CA LEU A 344 -17.42 6.02 -16.58
C LEU A 344 -16.56 5.57 -17.77
N PRO A 345 -15.40 4.90 -17.59
CA PRO A 345 -14.60 4.42 -18.71
C PRO A 345 -15.33 3.39 -19.57
N LEU A 346 -16.14 2.52 -18.95
CA LEU A 346 -16.97 1.56 -19.67
C LEU A 346 -18.06 2.25 -20.50
N LEU A 347 -18.70 3.27 -19.96
CA LEU A 347 -19.68 4.09 -20.67
C LEU A 347 -19.04 4.82 -21.86
N LEU A 348 -17.86 5.41 -21.67
CA LEU A 348 -17.11 6.08 -22.75
C LEU A 348 -16.65 5.08 -23.83
N GLY A 349 -16.22 3.88 -23.44
CA GLY A 349 -15.90 2.80 -24.37
C GLY A 349 -17.12 2.35 -25.19
N ASN A 350 -18.28 2.18 -24.54
CA ASN A 350 -19.54 1.85 -25.22
C ASN A 350 -19.99 2.97 -26.18
N LEU A 351 -19.84 4.23 -25.78
CA LEU A 351 -20.10 5.37 -26.65
C LEU A 351 -19.17 5.36 -27.87
N ALA A 352 -17.88 5.09 -27.70
CA ALA A 352 -16.93 4.95 -28.79
C ALA A 352 -17.33 3.80 -29.74
N SER A 353 -17.81 2.67 -29.21
CA SER A 353 -18.39 1.59 -30.01
C SER A 353 -19.61 2.04 -30.81
N LEU A 354 -20.57 2.72 -30.18
CA LEU A 354 -21.77 3.23 -30.85
C LEU A 354 -21.43 4.20 -31.98
N VAL A 355 -20.50 5.13 -31.74
CA VAL A 355 -20.02 6.09 -32.74
C VAL A 355 -19.32 5.37 -33.89
N ALA A 356 -18.48 4.39 -33.61
CA ALA A 356 -17.81 3.60 -34.63
C ALA A 356 -18.80 2.80 -35.49
N PHE A 357 -19.79 2.17 -34.87
CA PHE A 357 -20.86 1.45 -35.56
C PHE A 357 -21.65 2.40 -36.49
N TYR A 358 -22.07 3.55 -35.97
CA TYR A 358 -22.81 4.56 -36.73
C TYR A 358 -22.03 5.14 -37.91
N ARG A 359 -20.73 5.41 -37.73
CA ARG A 359 -19.86 5.86 -38.83
C ARG A 359 -19.72 4.80 -39.91
N SER A 360 -19.57 3.54 -39.50
CA SER A 360 -19.44 2.42 -40.44
C SER A 360 -20.71 2.12 -41.23
N SER A 361 -21.90 2.42 -40.67
CA SER A 361 -23.17 2.23 -41.37
C SER A 361 -23.46 3.32 -42.42
N ARG A 362 -22.75 4.45 -42.36
CA ARG A 362 -22.87 5.58 -43.28
C ARG A 362 -21.72 5.75 -44.26
N ALA A 363 -20.66 4.94 -44.12
CA ALA A 363 -19.56 4.97 -45.06
C ALA A 363 -20.09 4.62 -46.48
N PRO A 364 -19.85 5.47 -47.49
CA PRO A 364 -20.23 5.13 -48.85
C PRO A 364 -19.51 3.83 -49.27
N PRO A 365 -20.12 3.00 -50.14
CA PRO A 365 -19.41 1.89 -50.75
C PRO A 365 -18.14 2.46 -51.39
N SER A 366 -16.97 1.98 -51.00
CA SER A 366 -15.70 2.49 -51.50
C SER A 366 -15.60 2.26 -53.00
N GLY A 367 -15.99 3.26 -53.79
CA GLY A 367 -15.81 3.29 -55.23
C GLY A 367 -14.39 3.74 -55.53
N GLN A 368 -13.45 2.81 -55.58
CA GLN A 368 -12.23 2.90 -56.38
C GLN A 368 -11.47 1.56 -56.36
N GLY A 369 -11.45 0.88 -57.50
CA GLY A 369 -10.51 -0.20 -57.81
C GLY A 369 -11.13 -1.54 -58.20
N GLY A 370 -11.51 -1.67 -59.48
CA GLY A 370 -11.55 -2.97 -60.16
C GLY A 370 -12.79 -3.84 -59.93
N ALA A 371 -13.33 -4.38 -61.02
CA ALA A 371 -14.47 -5.28 -61.02
C ALA A 371 -14.24 -6.55 -60.18
N ALA A 372 -15.37 -7.06 -59.67
CA ALA A 372 -15.62 -8.37 -59.04
C ALA A 372 -15.41 -8.48 -57.50
N SER A 373 -16.54 -8.72 -56.81
CA SER A 373 -16.69 -9.25 -55.41
C SER A 373 -16.75 -8.30 -54.20
N GLY A 374 -17.09 -7.02 -54.37
CA GLY A 374 -17.28 -6.07 -53.26
C GLY A 374 -18.61 -6.23 -52.49
N GLY A 375 -18.78 -7.32 -51.74
CA GLY A 375 -19.94 -7.50 -50.86
C GLY A 375 -19.98 -6.42 -49.76
N ALA A 376 -21.14 -5.80 -49.55
CA ALA A 376 -21.35 -4.88 -48.42
C ALA A 376 -20.89 -5.55 -47.11
N VAL A 377 -20.03 -4.88 -46.33
CA VAL A 377 -19.55 -5.38 -45.04
C VAL A 377 -20.74 -5.80 -44.19
N SER A 378 -20.80 -7.04 -43.72
CA SER A 378 -21.95 -7.54 -42.96
C SER A 378 -22.20 -6.71 -41.68
N VAL A 379 -23.46 -6.65 -41.22
CA VAL A 379 -23.80 -6.02 -39.93
C VAL A 379 -22.94 -6.59 -38.80
N ARG A 380 -22.76 -7.91 -38.80
CA ARG A 380 -21.92 -8.63 -37.83
C ARG A 380 -20.48 -8.12 -37.79
N GLU A 381 -19.86 -7.95 -38.96
CA GLU A 381 -18.48 -7.43 -39.04
C GLU A 381 -18.38 -5.98 -38.56
N ARG A 382 -19.39 -5.15 -38.87
CA ARG A 382 -19.47 -3.78 -38.33
C ARG A 382 -19.60 -3.76 -36.80
N MET A 383 -20.40 -4.66 -36.23
CA MET A 383 -20.53 -4.79 -34.77
C MET A 383 -19.20 -5.20 -34.13
N TYR A 384 -18.49 -6.19 -34.68
CA TYR A 384 -17.19 -6.59 -34.14
C TYR A 384 -16.16 -5.46 -34.19
N ARG A 385 -16.09 -4.71 -35.30
CA ARG A 385 -15.21 -3.54 -35.42
C ARG A 385 -15.57 -2.45 -34.43
N ALA A 386 -16.86 -2.19 -34.23
CA ALA A 386 -17.33 -1.20 -33.26
C ALA A 386 -16.94 -1.56 -31.82
N VAL A 387 -17.16 -2.81 -31.41
CA VAL A 387 -16.74 -3.29 -30.08
C VAL A 387 -15.22 -3.23 -29.95
N ALA A 388 -14.48 -3.62 -30.99
CA ALA A 388 -13.02 -3.52 -31.01
C ALA A 388 -12.54 -2.07 -30.81
N VAL A 389 -13.16 -1.09 -31.47
CA VAL A 389 -12.83 0.34 -31.28
C VAL A 389 -13.09 0.78 -29.85
N GLY A 390 -14.24 0.42 -29.27
CA GLY A 390 -14.56 0.80 -27.88
C GLY A 390 -13.58 0.20 -26.87
N PHE A 391 -13.33 -1.11 -26.98
CA PHE A 391 -12.36 -1.82 -26.14
C PHE A 391 -10.94 -1.27 -26.28
N THR A 392 -10.45 -1.08 -27.51
CA THR A 392 -9.11 -0.50 -27.72
C THR A 392 -9.05 0.94 -27.19
N SER A 393 -10.12 1.73 -27.34
CA SER A 393 -10.14 3.11 -26.85
C SER A 393 -10.07 3.16 -25.31
N VAL A 394 -10.87 2.38 -24.58
CA VAL A 394 -10.81 2.37 -23.11
C VAL A 394 -9.46 1.84 -22.60
N SER A 395 -8.91 0.82 -23.24
CA SER A 395 -7.62 0.27 -22.84
C SER A 395 -6.47 1.26 -23.02
N PHE A 396 -6.42 1.98 -24.15
CA PHE A 396 -5.34 2.94 -24.41
C PHE A 396 -5.56 4.31 -23.77
N TYR A 397 -6.80 4.79 -23.62
CA TYR A 397 -7.06 6.12 -23.07
C TYR A 397 -7.48 6.13 -21.60
N PHE A 398 -7.63 4.97 -20.96
CA PHE A 398 -7.93 4.90 -19.53
C PHE A 398 -7.09 3.85 -18.80
N TYR A 399 -7.19 2.55 -19.13
CA TYR A 399 -6.51 1.50 -18.36
C TYR A 399 -4.99 1.65 -18.37
N LEU A 400 -4.38 1.89 -19.54
CA LEU A 400 -2.94 2.11 -19.66
C LEU A 400 -2.48 3.37 -18.89
N PRO A 401 -3.07 4.56 -19.12
CA PRO A 401 -2.80 5.75 -18.30
C PRO A 401 -2.93 5.52 -16.79
N ALA A 402 -4.02 4.90 -16.35
CA ALA A 402 -4.29 4.64 -14.93
C ALA A 402 -3.23 3.70 -14.33
N THR A 403 -2.90 2.60 -15.02
CA THR A 403 -1.81 1.69 -14.61
C THR A 403 -0.48 2.43 -14.51
N MET A 404 -0.14 3.27 -15.48
CA MET A 404 1.12 4.01 -15.45
C MET A 404 1.17 5.01 -14.29
N VAL A 405 0.09 5.75 -14.04
CA VAL A 405 0.00 6.69 -12.90
C VAL A 405 0.08 5.93 -11.58
N TRP A 406 -0.58 4.78 -11.46
CA TRP A 406 -0.47 3.93 -10.27
C TRP A 406 0.97 3.52 -10.00
N HIS A 407 1.65 2.92 -10.99
CA HIS A 407 3.04 2.50 -10.82
C HIS A 407 3.99 3.67 -10.60
N ALA A 408 3.73 4.86 -11.17
CA ALA A 408 4.48 6.06 -10.85
C ALA A 408 4.37 6.40 -9.36
N SER A 409 3.15 6.44 -8.80
CA SER A 409 2.98 6.66 -7.35
C SER A 409 3.63 5.57 -6.50
N MET A 410 3.50 4.31 -6.91
CA MET A 410 4.15 3.20 -6.19
C MET A 410 5.68 3.25 -6.25
N LEU A 411 6.27 3.78 -7.32
CA LEU A 411 7.72 4.01 -7.42
C LEU A 411 8.18 5.13 -6.49
N ILE A 412 7.31 6.09 -6.13
CA ILE A 412 7.61 7.09 -5.10
C ILE A 412 7.76 6.39 -3.75
N ASN A 413 6.83 5.50 -3.42
CA ASN A 413 6.91 4.76 -2.16
C ASN A 413 8.11 3.81 -2.14
N SER A 414 8.44 3.17 -3.26
CA SER A 414 9.50 2.16 -3.30
C SER A 414 10.86 2.68 -3.74
N ALA A 415 10.99 3.13 -4.99
CA ALA A 415 12.30 3.31 -5.61
C ALA A 415 13.06 4.50 -5.04
N VAL A 416 12.39 5.63 -4.81
CA VAL A 416 13.02 6.86 -4.31
C VAL A 416 13.24 6.85 -2.79
N HIS A 417 12.71 5.87 -2.05
CA HIS A 417 13.13 5.60 -0.67
C HIS A 417 14.29 4.58 -0.58
N THR A 418 14.77 4.09 -1.73
CA THR A 418 15.76 3.01 -1.77
C THR A 418 17.02 3.39 -2.54
N VAL A 419 16.87 4.10 -3.65
CA VAL A 419 17.95 4.40 -4.59
C VAL A 419 17.88 5.86 -4.99
N GLY A 420 18.97 6.58 -4.78
CA GLY A 420 19.13 7.98 -5.17
C GLY A 420 20.20 8.66 -4.34
N TYR A 421 20.17 9.99 -4.32
CA TYR A 421 20.99 10.80 -3.42
C TYR A 421 20.10 11.62 -2.50
N SER A 422 20.63 12.02 -1.34
CA SER A 422 19.92 12.87 -0.39
C SER A 422 20.72 14.15 -0.15
N LEU A 423 20.06 15.31 -0.28
CA LEU A 423 20.61 16.62 0.08
C LEU A 423 20.40 16.91 1.57
N TYR A 424 19.27 16.46 2.11
CA TYR A 424 18.83 16.64 3.50
C TYR A 424 18.83 15.27 4.18
N LYS A 425 19.72 15.07 5.15
CA LYS A 425 19.92 13.75 5.78
C LYS A 425 18.85 13.39 6.80
N ASP A 426 18.16 14.39 7.33
CA ASP A 426 17.14 14.34 8.36
C ASP A 426 15.79 14.87 7.82
N ALA A 427 15.55 14.71 6.51
CA ALA A 427 14.30 15.10 5.88
C ALA A 427 13.12 14.35 6.54
N MET A 428 12.20 15.07 7.19
CA MET A 428 11.19 14.58 8.15
C MET A 428 11.77 13.99 9.45
N SER A 429 12.69 13.02 9.39
CA SER A 429 13.30 12.36 10.55
C SER A 429 14.67 11.77 10.20
N GLU A 430 15.48 11.39 11.21
CA GLU A 430 16.75 10.66 10.99
C GLU A 430 16.55 9.26 10.38
N ALA A 431 15.37 8.66 10.57
CA ALA A 431 15.04 7.34 10.05
C ALA A 431 14.59 7.37 8.58
N CYS A 432 14.12 8.52 8.10
CA CYS A 432 13.53 8.65 6.77
C CYS A 432 14.55 8.45 5.64
N THR A 433 14.28 7.53 4.72
CA THR A 433 15.21 7.14 3.66
C THR A 433 14.91 7.79 2.31
N ALA A 434 14.14 8.88 2.28
CA ALA A 434 13.79 9.58 1.04
C ALA A 434 15.04 10.06 0.29
N THR A 435 15.08 9.83 -1.02
CA THR A 435 16.15 10.20 -1.94
C THR A 435 15.59 10.93 -3.17
N ASN A 436 16.45 11.66 -3.88
CA ASN A 436 16.17 12.20 -5.20
C ASN A 436 16.67 11.21 -6.27
N LEU A 437 15.83 10.90 -7.25
CA LEU A 437 16.18 9.98 -8.34
C LEU A 437 15.84 10.57 -9.73
N PRO A 438 16.74 11.37 -10.33
CA PRO A 438 16.48 12.09 -11.59
C PRO A 438 16.07 11.20 -12.78
N LEU A 439 16.48 9.93 -12.77
CA LEU A 439 16.15 8.96 -13.82
C LEU A 439 14.62 8.75 -13.97
N LEU A 440 13.85 8.97 -12.91
CA LEU A 440 12.39 8.79 -12.93
C LEU A 440 11.63 10.02 -13.42
N PHE A 441 12.31 11.12 -13.74
CA PHE A 441 11.68 12.35 -14.24
C PHE A 441 10.68 12.14 -15.38
N PRO A 442 10.94 11.35 -16.44
CA PRO A 442 9.98 11.17 -17.54
C PRO A 442 8.64 10.55 -17.10
N TYR A 443 8.59 9.93 -15.93
CA TYR A 443 7.41 9.27 -15.37
C TYR A 443 6.78 10.03 -14.20
N MET A 444 7.54 10.92 -13.55
CA MET A 444 7.16 11.57 -12.29
C MET A 444 7.13 13.10 -12.36
N LEU A 445 7.68 13.70 -13.41
CA LEU A 445 7.56 15.12 -13.75
C LEU A 445 7.92 16.12 -12.62
N GLY A 446 8.69 15.69 -11.62
CA GLY A 446 9.04 16.46 -10.42
C GLY A 446 8.91 15.70 -9.11
N GLU A 447 8.01 14.71 -9.05
CA GLU A 447 7.77 13.93 -7.82
C GLU A 447 8.98 13.04 -7.45
N GLN A 448 9.90 12.77 -8.39
CA GLN A 448 11.10 11.97 -8.15
C GLN A 448 12.15 12.67 -7.26
N ASN A 449 12.04 13.98 -7.05
CA ASN A 449 12.92 14.74 -6.16
C ASN A 449 12.40 14.62 -4.71
N HIS A 450 12.33 13.39 -4.21
CA HIS A 450 11.55 13.06 -3.03
C HIS A 450 12.22 13.45 -1.71
N ASN A 451 13.56 13.44 -1.65
CA ASN A 451 14.28 13.96 -0.47
C ASN A 451 14.04 15.46 -0.28
N ASN A 452 14.01 16.23 -1.38
CA ASN A 452 13.70 17.67 -1.31
C ASN A 452 12.27 17.89 -0.84
N HIS A 453 11.33 17.08 -1.36
CA HIS A 453 9.95 17.11 -0.92
C HIS A 453 9.80 16.81 0.58
N HIS A 454 10.51 15.79 1.09
CA HIS A 454 10.52 15.47 2.51
C HIS A 454 11.21 16.54 3.37
N ALA A 455 12.10 17.36 2.81
CA ALA A 455 12.69 18.47 3.54
C ALA A 455 11.71 19.67 3.63
N GLU A 456 10.97 19.92 2.55
CA GLU A 456 10.05 21.06 2.42
C GLU A 456 8.68 20.61 1.86
N PRO A 457 7.85 19.92 2.67
CA PRO A 457 6.64 19.24 2.17
C PRO A 457 5.57 20.19 1.63
N SER A 458 5.45 21.38 2.22
CA SER A 458 4.52 22.43 1.78
C SER A 458 5.01 23.22 0.57
N ALA A 459 6.24 22.98 0.08
CA ALA A 459 6.76 23.69 -1.07
C ALA A 459 6.01 23.27 -2.35
N ILE A 460 5.62 24.28 -3.14
CA ILE A 460 5.03 24.04 -4.47
C ILE A 460 6.06 23.40 -5.41
N SER A 461 7.36 23.49 -5.15
CA SER A 461 8.39 22.89 -6.00
C SER A 461 9.32 21.98 -5.20
N THR A 462 9.75 20.90 -5.84
CA THR A 462 10.79 20.00 -5.33
C THR A 462 12.16 20.26 -5.98
N TRP A 463 12.30 21.36 -6.74
CA TRP A 463 13.46 21.68 -7.57
C TRP A 463 14.47 22.55 -6.80
N HIS A 464 15.53 21.95 -6.24
CA HIS A 464 16.52 22.69 -5.43
C HIS A 464 17.85 22.88 -6.17
N LEU A 465 18.23 21.95 -7.04
CA LEU A 465 19.44 22.01 -7.88
C LEU A 465 19.09 22.11 -9.36
N TRP A 466 19.95 22.73 -10.16
CA TRP A 466 19.63 23.06 -11.56
C TRP A 466 19.26 21.84 -12.44
N TRP A 467 19.69 20.63 -12.07
CA TRP A 467 19.36 19.37 -12.77
C TRP A 467 18.12 18.63 -12.23
N GLU A 468 17.52 19.09 -11.14
CA GLU A 468 16.36 18.47 -10.48
C GLU A 468 15.04 18.93 -11.11
N VAL A 469 14.82 18.59 -12.37
CA VAL A 469 13.67 19.09 -13.14
C VAL A 469 12.33 18.73 -12.48
N ASP A 470 11.51 19.76 -12.24
CA ASP A 470 10.13 19.68 -11.74
C ASP A 470 9.24 20.56 -12.63
N LEU A 471 8.31 19.94 -13.37
CA LEU A 471 7.43 20.66 -14.30
C LEU A 471 6.18 21.20 -13.59
N ILE A 472 5.81 20.64 -12.46
CA ILE A 472 4.57 20.97 -11.77
C ILE A 472 4.51 22.43 -11.27
N PRO A 473 5.56 23.08 -10.71
CA PRO A 473 5.48 24.49 -10.34
C PRO A 473 5.27 25.40 -11.56
N LEU A 474 5.76 25.00 -12.74
CA LEU A 474 5.52 25.74 -13.99
C LEU A 474 4.05 25.64 -14.39
N VAL A 475 3.45 24.45 -14.24
CA VAL A 475 2.02 24.22 -14.47
C VAL A 475 1.18 25.03 -13.48
N ILE A 476 1.53 25.02 -12.18
CA ILE A 476 0.80 25.77 -11.14
C ILE A 476 0.88 27.28 -11.39
N ARG A 477 2.04 27.83 -11.79
CA ARG A 477 2.16 29.24 -12.19
C ARG A 477 1.33 29.60 -13.42
N ALA A 478 1.24 28.69 -14.39
CA ALA A 478 0.36 28.89 -15.55
C ALA A 478 -1.13 28.87 -15.15
N LEU A 479 -1.49 28.05 -14.17
CA LEU A 479 -2.84 27.98 -13.59
C LEU A 479 -3.16 29.24 -12.76
N GLU A 480 -2.19 29.77 -12.02
CA GLU A 480 -2.28 31.05 -11.31
C GLU A 480 -2.57 32.21 -12.28
N ALA A 481 -1.83 32.27 -13.40
CA ALA A 481 -2.07 33.27 -14.44
C ALA A 481 -3.48 33.20 -15.06
N CYS A 482 -4.14 32.04 -14.99
CA CYS A 482 -5.51 31.84 -15.45
C CYS A 482 -6.56 31.99 -14.33
N GLY A 483 -6.17 32.32 -13.10
CA GLY A 483 -7.06 32.44 -11.94
C GLY A 483 -7.60 31.12 -11.41
N ALA A 484 -6.96 29.99 -11.75
CA ALA A 484 -7.32 28.67 -11.25
C ALA A 484 -6.72 28.40 -9.86
N VAL A 485 -5.65 29.11 -9.50
CA VAL A 485 -4.89 28.99 -8.25
C VAL A 485 -4.49 30.40 -7.78
N VAL A 486 -4.36 30.59 -6.46
CA VAL A 486 -3.83 31.78 -5.77
C VAL A 486 -2.76 31.37 -4.78
#